data_AF-A0AAJ5JJW5-F1
#
_entry.id   AF-A0AAJ5JJW5-F1
#
_cell.length_a   1.000
_cell.length_b   1.000
_cell.length_c   1.000
_cell.angle_alpha   90.00
_cell.angle_beta   90.00
_cell.angle_gamma   90.00
#
_symmetry.space_group_name_H-M   'P 1'
#
loop_
_entity.id
_entity.type
_entity.pdbx_description
1 polymer ?
#
loop_
_entity_poly.entity_id
_entity_poly.type
_entity_poly.pdbx_seq_one_letter_code
_entity_poly.pdbx_strand_id
1 'polypeptide(L)'
;MRSDLLTPQAWLAERPLQVSERLYLIVSAASDAEPLKTLYQVEPSTQVTPIWGGTPYAAWQPVMPYLTEVKPNSNFLPWIAETDAQDWGWLAVSSSSPDVVFEHLRSLTQVRMPDGTEVFFRFWDGRHIYPILEGLGEAAGEVLPVFDRYLINGKSLEVGPRMVPPAKEWPWWEVPKGLLDGLAKQNQSTLIGNLMQWLGEERPDIYAAYPESNLKLKIARFVRQPNAPKNLNEALLNHLILEQG
;
A
#
# COMPACT_ATOMS: atom_id res chain seq x y z
N MET A 1 -4.08 20.31 7.00
CA MET A 1 -3.94 20.91 5.66
C MET A 1 -4.30 19.84 4.63
N ARG A 2 -5.47 19.95 3.98
CA ARG A 2 -5.99 19.03 2.94
C ARG A 2 -5.72 19.58 1.51
N SER A 3 -4.76 20.49 1.34
CA SER A 3 -4.68 21.33 0.14
C SER A 3 -4.13 20.64 -1.11
N ASP A 4 -3.49 19.48 -0.99
CA ASP A 4 -2.71 18.87 -2.08
C ASP A 4 -3.21 17.48 -2.50
N LEU A 5 -4.31 16.98 -1.91
CA LEU A 5 -4.87 15.66 -2.23
C LEU A 5 -6.01 15.79 -3.25
N LEU A 6 -5.94 15.01 -4.32
CA LEU A 6 -6.96 14.93 -5.36
C LEU A 6 -8.13 14.05 -4.90
N THR A 7 -9.35 14.51 -5.16
CA THR A 7 -10.52 13.64 -5.11
C THR A 7 -10.58 12.78 -6.38
N PRO A 8 -11.26 11.62 -6.37
CA PRO A 8 -11.44 10.81 -7.59
C PRO A 8 -12.09 11.61 -8.73
N GLN A 9 -13.05 12.47 -8.41
CA GLN A 9 -13.73 13.30 -9.40
C GLN A 9 -12.78 14.35 -10.01
N ALA A 10 -11.95 15.00 -9.19
CA ALA A 10 -10.95 15.94 -9.69
C ALA A 10 -9.93 15.23 -10.59
N TRP A 11 -9.41 14.08 -10.16
CA TRP A 11 -8.45 13.28 -10.93
C TRP A 11 -9.00 12.79 -12.28
N LEU A 12 -10.26 12.35 -12.32
CA LEU A 12 -10.93 11.97 -13.56
C LEU A 12 -11.30 13.17 -14.43
N ALA A 13 -11.51 14.35 -13.85
CA ALA A 13 -11.78 15.58 -14.60
C ALA A 13 -10.52 16.14 -15.26
N GLU A 14 -9.35 16.04 -14.61
CA GLU A 14 -8.05 16.44 -15.17
C GLU A 14 -7.73 15.68 -16.46
N ARG A 15 -8.04 14.38 -16.47
CA ARG A 15 -7.92 13.54 -17.65
C ARG A 15 -9.06 12.53 -17.67
N PRO A 16 -10.13 12.78 -18.46
CA PRO A 16 -11.25 11.86 -18.59
C PRO A 16 -10.86 10.50 -19.18
N LEU A 17 -11.61 9.45 -18.84
CA LEU A 17 -11.44 8.14 -19.44
C LEU A 17 -11.66 8.19 -20.95
N GLN A 18 -10.77 7.56 -21.70
CA GLN A 18 -10.94 7.30 -23.12
C GLN A 18 -11.88 6.10 -23.35
N VAL A 19 -12.41 5.95 -24.56
CA VAL A 19 -13.39 4.90 -24.91
C VAL A 19 -12.88 3.48 -24.64
N SER A 20 -11.57 3.25 -24.77
CA SER A 20 -10.92 1.97 -24.50
C SER A 20 -10.48 1.77 -23.05
N GLU A 21 -10.59 2.81 -22.21
CA GLU A 21 -10.12 2.79 -20.83
C GLU A 21 -11.24 2.40 -19.86
N ARG A 22 -10.85 1.71 -18.80
CA ARG A 22 -11.70 1.28 -17.69
C ARG A 22 -11.12 1.80 -16.40
N LEU A 23 -11.99 2.08 -15.44
CA LEU A 23 -11.60 2.43 -14.08
C LEU A 23 -11.76 1.20 -13.20
N TYR A 24 -10.65 0.77 -12.59
CA TYR A 24 -10.61 -0.35 -11.67
C TYR A 24 -10.47 0.14 -10.24
N LEU A 25 -11.14 -0.57 -9.34
CA LEU A 25 -11.04 -0.45 -7.90
C LEU A 25 -10.43 -1.73 -7.35
N ILE A 26 -9.33 -1.58 -6.62
CA ILE A 26 -8.74 -2.64 -5.80
C ILE A 26 -9.09 -2.29 -4.37
N VAL A 27 -9.85 -3.16 -3.70
CA VAL A 27 -10.44 -2.87 -2.38
C VAL A 27 -10.01 -3.90 -1.33
N SER A 28 -9.74 -3.40 -0.13
CA SER A 28 -9.26 -4.16 1.02
C SER A 28 -10.41 -4.63 1.90
N ALA A 29 -10.56 -5.93 2.11
CA ALA A 29 -11.44 -6.44 3.17
C ALA A 29 -10.85 -6.27 4.58
N ALA A 30 -9.54 -6.02 4.68
CA ALA A 30 -8.82 -5.91 5.95
C ALA A 30 -8.88 -4.52 6.60
N SER A 31 -9.51 -3.53 5.95
CA SER A 31 -9.58 -2.16 6.48
C SER A 31 -10.74 -2.02 7.45
N ASP A 32 -10.49 -1.43 8.63
CA ASP A 32 -11.51 -1.13 9.63
C ASP A 32 -12.55 -0.11 9.15
N ALA A 33 -12.25 0.61 8.05
CA ALA A 33 -13.20 1.51 7.40
C ALA A 33 -14.28 0.76 6.59
N GLU A 34 -14.22 -0.58 6.54
CA GLU A 34 -15.18 -1.47 5.88
C GLU A 34 -15.53 -1.06 4.41
N PRO A 35 -14.55 -0.73 3.55
CA PRO A 35 -14.84 -0.17 2.21
C PRO A 35 -15.71 -1.09 1.34
N LEU A 36 -15.51 -2.41 1.44
CA LEU A 36 -16.30 -3.38 0.68
C LEU A 36 -17.78 -3.37 1.08
N LYS A 37 -18.05 -3.21 2.38
CA LYS A 37 -19.42 -3.11 2.89
C LYS A 37 -20.08 -1.82 2.40
N THR A 38 -19.37 -0.70 2.46
CA THR A 38 -19.86 0.58 1.93
C THR A 38 -20.13 0.50 0.43
N LEU A 39 -19.22 -0.10 -0.35
CA LEU A 39 -19.41 -0.32 -1.78
C LEU A 39 -20.72 -1.06 -2.07
N TYR A 40 -21.00 -2.16 -1.36
CA TYR A 40 -22.26 -2.88 -1.49
C TYR A 40 -23.50 -2.11 -1.03
N GLN A 41 -23.36 -1.19 -0.07
CA GLN A 41 -24.48 -0.35 0.37
C GLN A 41 -24.88 0.67 -0.70
N VAL A 42 -23.89 1.31 -1.35
CA VAL A 42 -24.15 2.33 -2.37
C VAL A 42 -24.37 1.74 -3.77
N GLU A 43 -23.83 0.55 -4.04
CA GLU A 43 -23.96 -0.19 -5.29
C GLU A 43 -24.19 -1.70 -5.05
N PRO A 44 -25.41 -2.12 -4.67
CA PRO A 44 -25.69 -3.51 -4.28
C PRO A 44 -25.50 -4.55 -5.38
N SER A 45 -25.52 -4.14 -6.65
CA SER A 45 -25.31 -5.03 -7.80
C SER A 45 -23.85 -5.17 -8.23
N THR A 46 -22.92 -4.51 -7.53
CA THR A 46 -21.49 -4.58 -7.85
C THR A 46 -20.96 -6.01 -7.68
N GLN A 47 -20.21 -6.47 -8.67
CA GLN A 47 -19.56 -7.78 -8.64
C GLN A 47 -18.08 -7.58 -8.37
N VAL A 48 -17.61 -8.15 -7.28
CA VAL A 48 -16.19 -8.11 -6.91
C VAL A 48 -15.55 -9.48 -7.13
N THR A 49 -14.34 -9.48 -7.66
CA THR A 49 -13.57 -10.69 -7.93
C THR A 49 -12.53 -10.86 -6.83
N PRO A 50 -12.55 -11.96 -6.05
CA PRO A 50 -11.54 -12.22 -5.02
C PRO A 50 -10.21 -12.56 -5.69
N ILE A 51 -9.16 -11.76 -5.47
CA ILE A 51 -7.90 -11.90 -6.21
C ILE A 51 -7.22 -13.24 -5.91
N TRP A 52 -7.31 -13.74 -4.69
CA TRP A 52 -6.76 -15.05 -4.33
C TRP A 52 -7.70 -16.23 -4.65
N GLY A 53 -8.78 -15.99 -5.39
CA GLY A 53 -9.61 -17.04 -5.95
C GLY A 53 -8.78 -18.04 -6.77
N GLY A 54 -9.02 -19.34 -6.55
CA GLY A 54 -8.28 -20.41 -7.23
C GLY A 54 -6.83 -20.59 -6.77
N THR A 55 -6.40 -19.93 -5.69
CA THR A 55 -5.10 -20.12 -5.05
C THR A 55 -5.26 -20.86 -3.71
N PRO A 56 -4.17 -21.35 -3.09
CA PRO A 56 -4.21 -21.88 -1.72
C PRO A 56 -4.76 -20.90 -0.66
N TYR A 57 -4.82 -19.60 -0.96
CA TYR A 57 -5.27 -18.54 -0.06
C TYR A 57 -6.73 -18.11 -0.29
N ALA A 58 -7.48 -18.84 -1.13
CA ALA A 58 -8.88 -18.52 -1.46
C ALA A 58 -9.81 -18.44 -0.24
N ALA A 59 -9.47 -19.11 0.86
CA ALA A 59 -10.25 -19.11 2.09
C ALA A 59 -9.97 -17.89 3.01
N TRP A 60 -9.00 -17.04 2.70
CA TRP A 60 -8.58 -15.91 3.55
C TRP A 60 -9.49 -14.69 3.40
N GLN A 61 -10.80 -14.89 3.55
CA GLN A 61 -11.83 -13.87 3.34
C GLN A 61 -11.62 -12.58 4.15
N PRO A 62 -11.22 -12.60 5.44
CA PRO A 62 -11.06 -11.38 6.23
C PRO A 62 -10.00 -10.42 5.71
N VAL A 63 -9.03 -10.93 4.94
CA VAL A 63 -7.91 -10.16 4.39
C VAL A 63 -7.84 -10.22 2.87
N MET A 64 -8.87 -10.76 2.23
CA MET A 64 -8.95 -10.93 0.79
C MET A 64 -8.94 -9.57 0.09
N PRO A 65 -8.02 -9.33 -0.86
CA PRO A 65 -8.13 -8.19 -1.75
C PRO A 65 -9.09 -8.52 -2.90
N TYR A 66 -9.91 -7.55 -3.27
CA TYR A 66 -10.91 -7.70 -4.32
C TYR A 66 -10.69 -6.71 -5.46
N LEU A 67 -11.01 -7.15 -6.68
CA LEU A 67 -11.00 -6.35 -7.90
C LEU A 67 -12.42 -6.12 -8.39
N THR A 68 -12.76 -4.90 -8.80
CA THR A 68 -13.96 -4.61 -9.58
C THR A 68 -13.70 -3.47 -10.56
N GLU A 69 -14.42 -3.48 -11.68
CA GLU A 69 -14.57 -2.30 -12.53
C GLU A 69 -15.61 -1.37 -11.89
N VAL A 70 -15.37 -0.06 -11.90
CA VAL A 70 -16.32 0.96 -11.43
C VAL A 70 -16.49 2.03 -12.50
N LYS A 71 -17.67 2.67 -12.53
CA LYS A 71 -17.93 3.74 -13.50
C LYS A 71 -17.31 5.07 -13.01
N PRO A 72 -16.96 5.99 -13.92
CA PRO A 72 -16.51 7.34 -13.55
C PRO A 72 -17.49 8.14 -12.70
N ASN A 73 -18.77 7.77 -12.72
CA ASN A 73 -19.84 8.36 -11.93
C ASN A 73 -20.37 7.41 -10.84
N SER A 74 -19.54 6.45 -10.39
CA SER A 74 -19.89 5.53 -9.31
C SER A 74 -20.25 6.28 -8.03
N ASN A 75 -21.29 5.79 -7.33
CA ASN A 75 -21.73 6.35 -6.05
C ASN A 75 -20.74 6.06 -4.91
N PHE A 76 -19.71 5.26 -5.16
CA PHE A 76 -18.64 4.97 -4.21
C PHE A 76 -17.52 6.03 -4.21
N LEU A 77 -17.36 6.78 -5.31
CA LEU A 77 -16.30 7.80 -5.42
C LEU A 77 -16.40 8.92 -4.36
N PRO A 78 -17.59 9.41 -3.96
CA PRO A 78 -17.71 10.37 -2.86
C PRO A 78 -17.16 9.82 -1.53
N TRP A 79 -17.41 8.55 -1.21
CA TRP A 79 -16.87 7.93 0.00
C TRP A 79 -15.33 7.93 -0.01
N ILE A 80 -14.72 7.62 -1.15
CA ILE A 80 -13.25 7.68 -1.33
C ILE A 80 -12.72 9.11 -1.12
N ALA A 81 -13.48 10.14 -1.53
CA ALA A 81 -13.08 11.53 -1.34
C ALA A 81 -13.14 11.99 0.13
N GLU A 82 -14.00 11.35 0.94
CA GLU A 82 -14.29 11.76 2.32
C GLU A 82 -13.52 10.96 3.38
N THR A 83 -13.23 9.68 3.10
CA THR A 83 -12.55 8.77 4.03
C THR A 83 -11.15 9.28 4.39
N ASP A 84 -10.77 9.10 5.65
CA ASP A 84 -9.41 9.35 6.16
C ASP A 84 -8.58 8.07 6.24
N ALA A 85 -9.20 6.90 6.04
CA ALA A 85 -8.50 5.64 5.92
C ALA A 85 -7.54 5.66 4.73
N GLN A 86 -6.40 4.99 4.87
CA GLN A 86 -5.37 4.93 3.82
C GLN A 86 -5.12 3.51 3.29
N ASP A 87 -5.79 2.52 3.89
CA ASP A 87 -5.65 1.10 3.58
C ASP A 87 -6.92 0.48 2.99
N TRP A 88 -7.88 1.33 2.60
CA TRP A 88 -9.13 0.91 1.98
C TRP A 88 -8.92 0.28 0.61
N GLY A 89 -7.85 0.65 -0.09
CA GLY A 89 -7.65 0.30 -1.49
C GLY A 89 -7.03 1.42 -2.30
N TRP A 90 -7.26 1.36 -3.61
CA TRP A 90 -6.90 2.40 -4.57
C TRP A 90 -7.64 2.25 -5.89
N LEU A 91 -7.59 3.30 -6.71
CA LEU A 91 -8.16 3.33 -8.06
C LEU A 91 -7.05 3.32 -9.11
N ALA A 92 -7.31 2.74 -10.28
CA ALA A 92 -6.42 2.84 -11.42
C ALA A 92 -7.16 2.79 -12.76
N VAL A 93 -6.56 3.39 -13.78
CA VAL A 93 -7.05 3.36 -15.16
C VAL A 93 -6.25 2.33 -15.95
N SER A 94 -6.95 1.55 -16.76
CA SER A 94 -6.36 0.52 -17.62
C SER A 94 -7.14 0.37 -18.92
N SER A 95 -6.45 0.08 -20.01
CA SER A 95 -7.06 -0.38 -21.26
C SER A 95 -7.20 -1.92 -21.35
N SER A 96 -6.75 -2.66 -20.33
CA SER A 96 -6.83 -4.13 -20.27
C SER A 96 -8.21 -4.60 -19.84
N SER A 97 -8.57 -5.84 -20.18
CA SER A 97 -9.82 -6.45 -19.71
C SER A 97 -9.75 -6.85 -18.22
N PRO A 98 -10.90 -7.05 -17.54
CA PRO A 98 -10.91 -7.44 -16.13
C PRO A 98 -10.11 -8.72 -15.85
N ASP A 99 -10.19 -9.73 -16.73
CA ASP A 99 -9.46 -10.99 -16.57
C ASP A 99 -7.94 -10.79 -16.64
N VAL A 100 -7.45 -9.94 -17.55
CA VAL A 100 -6.02 -9.63 -17.66
C VAL A 100 -5.54 -8.89 -16.41
N VAL A 101 -6.31 -7.89 -15.95
CA VAL A 101 -5.97 -7.16 -14.71
C VAL A 101 -5.95 -8.10 -13.51
N PHE A 102 -6.94 -8.98 -13.39
CA PHE A 102 -7.03 -9.99 -12.34
C PHE A 102 -5.78 -10.88 -12.31
N GLU A 103 -5.38 -11.44 -13.45
CA GLU A 103 -4.21 -12.32 -13.53
C GLU A 103 -2.91 -11.61 -13.13
N HIS A 104 -2.72 -10.36 -13.55
CA HIS A 104 -1.55 -9.57 -13.15
C HIS A 104 -1.54 -9.23 -11.66
N LEU A 105 -2.67 -8.85 -11.08
CA LEU A 105 -2.76 -8.63 -9.62
C LEU A 105 -2.50 -9.94 -8.85
N ARG A 106 -3.07 -11.04 -9.32
CA ARG A 106 -2.88 -12.37 -8.72
C ARG A 106 -1.42 -12.83 -8.79
N SER A 107 -0.71 -12.51 -9.88
CA SER A 107 0.74 -12.75 -10.07
C SER A 107 1.64 -12.12 -9.00
N LEU A 108 1.10 -11.16 -8.24
CA LEU A 108 1.79 -10.41 -7.19
C LEU A 108 1.33 -10.84 -5.79
N THR A 109 0.72 -12.01 -5.63
CA THR A 109 0.34 -12.56 -4.31
C THR A 109 1.55 -12.65 -3.37
N GLN A 110 2.68 -13.12 -3.89
CA GLN A 110 3.96 -13.16 -3.19
C GLN A 110 5.09 -12.64 -4.06
N VAL A 111 6.13 -12.14 -3.41
CA VAL A 111 7.33 -11.56 -4.02
C VAL A 111 8.58 -12.07 -3.33
N ARG A 112 9.72 -12.00 -4.01
CA ARG A 112 11.03 -12.38 -3.45
C ARG A 112 11.75 -11.16 -2.90
N MET A 113 12.22 -11.26 -1.66
CA MET A 113 13.11 -10.29 -1.04
C MET A 113 14.55 -10.50 -1.51
N PRO A 114 15.45 -9.49 -1.42
CA PRO A 114 16.85 -9.64 -1.82
C PRO A 114 17.64 -10.73 -1.09
N ASP A 115 17.16 -11.17 0.08
CA ASP A 115 17.76 -12.26 0.83
C ASP A 115 17.24 -13.65 0.41
N GLY A 116 16.39 -13.69 -0.62
CA GLY A 116 15.76 -14.90 -1.15
C GLY A 116 14.46 -15.31 -0.45
N THR A 117 14.03 -14.60 0.60
CA THR A 117 12.79 -14.92 1.31
C THR A 117 11.57 -14.56 0.47
N GLU A 118 10.56 -15.43 0.47
CA GLU A 118 9.26 -15.17 -0.17
C GLU A 118 8.28 -14.58 0.86
N VAL A 119 7.66 -13.45 0.51
CA VAL A 119 6.73 -12.74 1.40
C VAL A 119 5.45 -12.36 0.67
N PHE A 120 4.34 -12.26 1.39
CA PHE A 120 3.10 -11.72 0.83
C PHE A 120 3.28 -10.25 0.48
N PHE A 121 2.87 -9.89 -0.73
CA PHE A 121 2.92 -8.52 -1.18
C PHE A 121 1.56 -7.85 -1.03
N ARG A 122 1.48 -6.91 -0.09
CA ARG A 122 0.26 -6.19 0.28
C ARG A 122 -0.09 -5.10 -0.73
N PHE A 123 -0.16 -5.44 -2.02
CA PHE A 123 -0.34 -4.48 -3.11
C PHE A 123 -1.68 -3.74 -3.07
N TRP A 124 -2.68 -4.24 -2.35
CA TRP A 124 -3.99 -3.61 -2.23
C TRP A 124 -4.02 -2.48 -1.19
N ASP A 125 -3.07 -2.44 -0.25
CA ASP A 125 -3.03 -1.40 0.78
C ASP A 125 -2.30 -0.18 0.23
N GLY A 126 -3.03 0.95 0.12
CA GLY A 126 -2.52 2.22 -0.37
C GLY A 126 -1.26 2.72 0.36
N ARG A 127 -1.11 2.42 1.65
CA ARG A 127 0.09 2.78 2.44
C ARG A 127 1.34 2.01 2.01
N HIS A 128 1.15 0.81 1.48
CA HIS A 128 2.24 -0.07 1.07
C HIS A 128 2.56 0.08 -0.42
N ILE A 129 1.55 0.09 -1.29
CA ILE A 129 1.77 0.09 -2.74
C ILE A 129 2.23 1.46 -3.25
N TYR A 130 1.73 2.57 -2.70
CA TYR A 130 2.10 3.90 -3.20
C TYR A 130 3.61 4.18 -3.10
N PRO A 131 4.26 4.02 -1.93
CA PRO A 131 5.71 4.26 -1.84
C PRO A 131 6.53 3.35 -2.76
N ILE A 132 6.03 2.14 -3.02
CA ILE A 132 6.68 1.18 -3.91
C ILE A 132 6.61 1.66 -5.36
N LEU A 133 5.43 2.02 -5.85
CA LEU A 133 5.26 2.53 -7.22
C LEU A 133 6.01 3.86 -7.41
N GLU A 134 5.94 4.77 -6.44
CA GLU A 134 6.68 6.03 -6.45
C GLU A 134 8.20 5.79 -6.47
N GLY A 135 8.70 4.89 -5.62
CA GLY A 135 10.13 4.57 -5.54
C GLY A 135 10.67 3.83 -6.77
N LEU A 136 9.81 3.08 -7.48
CA LEU A 136 10.16 2.44 -8.75
C LEU A 136 10.17 3.42 -9.93
N GLY A 137 9.38 4.50 -9.87
CA GLY A 137 9.20 5.44 -10.98
C GLY A 137 8.70 4.72 -12.23
N GLU A 138 9.34 4.97 -13.39
CA GLU A 138 9.00 4.31 -14.67
C GLU A 138 9.01 2.77 -14.58
N ALA A 139 9.86 2.19 -13.74
CA ALA A 139 9.96 0.73 -13.58
C ALA A 139 8.72 0.13 -12.89
N ALA A 140 7.86 0.94 -12.25
CA ALA A 140 6.60 0.48 -11.70
C ALA A 140 5.72 -0.16 -12.78
N GLY A 141 5.85 0.36 -14.00
CA GLY A 141 5.18 -0.16 -15.16
C GLY A 141 5.54 -1.58 -15.57
N GLU A 142 6.76 -2.03 -15.26
CA GLU A 142 7.19 -3.40 -15.53
C GLU A 142 6.61 -4.39 -14.51
N VAL A 143 6.25 -3.90 -13.31
CA VAL A 143 5.66 -4.72 -12.24
C VAL A 143 4.15 -4.86 -12.42
N LEU A 144 3.47 -3.75 -12.73
CA LEU A 144 2.04 -3.70 -12.99
C LEU A 144 1.74 -3.11 -14.37
N PRO A 145 2.03 -3.84 -15.47
CA PRO A 145 1.94 -3.31 -16.82
C PRO A 145 0.53 -3.00 -17.30
N VAL A 146 -0.47 -3.53 -16.59
CA VAL A 146 -1.88 -3.37 -16.95
C VAL A 146 -2.42 -1.98 -16.67
N PHE A 147 -1.80 -1.18 -15.81
CA PHE A 147 -2.31 0.13 -15.42
C PHE A 147 -1.49 1.27 -16.04
N ASP A 148 -2.20 2.30 -16.50
CA ASP A 148 -1.61 3.48 -17.14
C ASP A 148 -1.35 4.58 -16.09
N ARG A 149 -2.25 4.69 -15.12
CA ARG A 149 -2.19 5.65 -14.01
C ARG A 149 -3.03 5.20 -12.82
N TYR A 150 -2.70 5.73 -11.66
CA TYR A 150 -3.24 5.35 -10.35
C TYR A 150 -3.72 6.58 -9.60
N LEU A 151 -4.70 6.39 -8.73
CA LEU A 151 -5.04 7.31 -7.66
C LEU A 151 -5.02 6.54 -6.34
N ILE A 152 -4.04 6.84 -5.49
CA ILE A 152 -3.81 6.15 -4.23
C ILE A 152 -3.78 7.20 -3.12
N ASN A 153 -4.74 7.15 -2.20
CA ASN A 153 -4.84 8.08 -1.06
C ASN A 153 -4.77 9.56 -1.47
N GLY A 154 -5.44 9.91 -2.58
CA GLY A 154 -5.48 11.26 -3.13
C GLY A 154 -4.23 11.69 -3.90
N LYS A 155 -3.26 10.79 -4.11
CA LYS A 155 -2.06 11.06 -4.90
C LYS A 155 -2.13 10.33 -6.24
N SER A 156 -1.89 11.06 -7.33
CA SER A 156 -1.82 10.50 -8.67
C SER A 156 -0.41 10.00 -8.98
N LEU A 157 -0.31 8.85 -9.63
CA LEU A 157 0.92 8.34 -10.25
C LEU A 157 0.62 7.96 -11.70
N GLU A 158 1.52 8.29 -12.61
CA GLU A 158 1.39 7.92 -14.02
C GLU A 158 2.62 7.14 -14.45
N VAL A 159 2.38 6.05 -15.17
CA VAL A 159 3.43 5.23 -15.79
C VAL A 159 3.21 5.15 -17.31
N GLY A 160 2.03 5.53 -17.79
CA GLY A 160 1.68 5.53 -19.21
C GLY A 160 1.37 4.13 -19.77
N PRO A 161 0.75 4.09 -20.95
CA PRO A 161 0.38 2.85 -21.61
C PRO A 161 1.61 2.09 -22.09
N ARG A 162 1.54 0.76 -22.02
CA ARG A 162 2.60 -0.13 -22.49
C ARG A 162 2.06 -1.46 -22.99
N MET A 163 2.95 -2.24 -23.59
CA MET A 163 2.67 -3.62 -23.94
C MET A 163 2.48 -4.44 -22.66
N VAL A 164 1.37 -5.19 -22.60
CA VAL A 164 1.05 -6.06 -21.47
C VAL A 164 1.48 -7.50 -21.83
N PRO A 165 2.59 -8.01 -21.28
CA PRO A 165 2.96 -9.41 -21.46
C PRO A 165 1.99 -10.32 -20.69
N PRO A 166 1.93 -11.63 -20.99
CA PRO A 166 1.20 -12.58 -20.16
C PRO A 166 1.61 -12.49 -18.69
N ALA A 167 0.65 -12.63 -17.79
CA ALA A 167 0.90 -12.70 -16.36
C ALA A 167 1.84 -13.89 -16.04
N LYS A 168 2.72 -13.68 -15.06
CA LYS A 168 3.67 -14.69 -14.59
C LYS A 168 3.11 -15.41 -13.37
N GLU A 169 3.59 -16.62 -13.10
CA GLU A 169 3.30 -17.31 -11.84
C GLU A 169 4.02 -16.64 -10.67
N TRP A 170 3.37 -16.51 -9.52
CA TRP A 170 4.05 -16.01 -8.31
C TRP A 170 4.91 -17.11 -7.67
N PRO A 171 5.98 -16.72 -6.95
CA PRO A 171 6.53 -15.37 -6.85
C PRO A 171 7.53 -15.12 -7.99
N TRP A 172 7.29 -14.14 -8.84
CA TRP A 172 8.19 -13.82 -9.95
C TRP A 172 8.99 -12.54 -9.75
N TRP A 173 8.43 -11.57 -9.02
CA TRP A 173 9.05 -10.27 -8.84
C TRP A 173 10.04 -10.31 -7.67
N GLU A 174 11.28 -9.94 -7.95
CA GLU A 174 12.31 -9.71 -6.95
C GLU A 174 12.35 -8.23 -6.60
N VAL A 175 12.13 -7.92 -5.33
CA VAL A 175 12.07 -6.53 -4.86
C VAL A 175 13.49 -5.94 -4.94
N PRO A 176 13.72 -4.86 -5.71
CA PRO A 176 15.05 -4.29 -5.83
C PRO A 176 15.58 -3.82 -4.48
N LYS A 177 16.83 -4.18 -4.14
CA LYS A 177 17.45 -3.73 -2.87
C LYS A 177 17.45 -2.21 -2.73
N GLY A 178 17.75 -1.48 -3.81
CA GLY A 178 17.73 -0.01 -3.81
C GLY A 178 16.36 0.58 -3.50
N LEU A 179 15.27 -0.09 -3.90
CA LEU A 179 13.91 0.31 -3.53
C LEU A 179 13.71 0.15 -2.02
N LEU A 180 14.06 -1.00 -1.45
CA LEU A 180 13.95 -1.23 0.00
C LEU A 180 14.76 -0.23 0.81
N ASP A 181 16.00 0.06 0.39
CA ASP A 181 16.85 1.05 1.04
C ASP A 181 16.24 2.46 0.98
N GLY A 182 15.57 2.81 -0.13
CA GLY A 182 14.82 4.05 -0.29
C GLY A 182 13.59 4.12 0.63
N LEU A 183 12.79 3.06 0.64
CA LEU A 183 11.60 2.94 1.49
C LEU A 183 11.97 3.00 2.98
N ALA A 184 13.04 2.33 3.40
CA ALA A 184 13.51 2.36 4.77
C ALA A 184 13.95 3.76 5.22
N LYS A 185 14.48 4.59 4.30
CA LYS A 185 14.80 6.00 4.57
C LYS A 185 13.56 6.89 4.68
N GLN A 186 12.53 6.63 3.87
CA GLN A 186 11.29 7.40 3.87
C GLN A 186 10.35 7.03 5.03
N ASN A 187 10.25 5.74 5.37
CA ASN A 187 9.38 5.20 6.43
C ASN A 187 9.95 5.28 7.86
N GLN A 188 11.08 5.98 8.05
CA GLN A 188 11.65 6.17 9.39
C GLN A 188 10.62 6.80 10.34
N SER A 189 9.77 7.72 9.86
CA SER A 189 8.73 8.36 10.67
C SER A 189 7.68 7.38 11.22
N THR A 190 7.19 6.45 10.39
CA THR A 190 6.24 5.41 10.78
C THR A 190 6.88 4.39 11.73
N LEU A 191 8.12 3.99 11.44
CA LEU A 191 8.89 3.11 12.33
C LEU A 191 9.14 3.76 13.70
N ILE A 192 9.50 5.05 13.72
CA ILE A 192 9.64 5.84 14.95
C ILE A 192 8.30 5.89 15.69
N GLY A 193 7.18 6.10 14.99
CA GLY A 193 5.84 6.10 15.58
C GLY A 193 5.49 4.78 16.25
N ASN A 194 5.72 3.66 15.57
CA ASN A 194 5.46 2.32 16.11
C ASN A 194 6.34 2.01 17.33
N LEU A 195 7.62 2.41 17.30
CA LEU A 195 8.55 2.24 18.43
C LEU A 195 8.17 3.13 19.63
N MET A 196 7.68 4.34 19.38
CA MET A 196 7.14 5.23 20.42
C MET A 196 5.92 4.61 21.09
N GLN A 197 4.97 4.08 20.30
CA GLN A 197 3.80 3.40 20.82
C GLN A 197 4.17 2.16 21.65
N TRP A 198 5.03 1.29 21.09
CA TRP A 198 5.51 0.10 21.78
C TRP A 198 6.21 0.45 23.10
N LEU A 199 7.05 1.48 23.16
CA LEU A 199 7.67 1.93 24.42
C LEU A 199 6.63 2.43 25.43
N GLY A 200 5.59 3.13 24.98
CA GLY A 200 4.51 3.60 25.85
C GLY A 200 3.70 2.45 26.47
N GLU A 201 3.48 1.38 25.71
CA GLU A 201 2.70 0.21 26.13
C GLU A 201 3.51 -0.78 26.97
N GLU A 202 4.71 -1.15 26.51
CA GLU A 202 5.49 -2.25 27.10
C GLU A 202 6.54 -1.78 28.11
N ARG A 203 7.02 -0.53 28.02
CA ARG A 203 8.08 0.04 28.88
C ARG A 203 7.80 1.50 29.29
N PRO A 204 6.67 1.75 30.00
CA PRO A 204 6.26 3.09 30.40
C PRO A 204 7.29 3.81 31.29
N ASP A 205 8.12 3.04 32.00
CA ASP A 205 9.24 3.54 32.81
C ASP A 205 10.28 4.30 31.98
N ILE A 206 10.60 3.78 30.79
CA ILE A 206 11.55 4.43 29.86
C ILE A 206 10.86 5.53 29.04
N TYR A 207 9.61 5.31 28.66
CA TYR A 207 8.82 6.31 27.95
C TYR A 207 8.68 7.61 28.76
N ALA A 208 8.39 7.50 30.06
CA ALA A 208 8.22 8.66 30.95
C ALA A 208 9.54 9.30 31.39
N ALA A 209 10.68 8.62 31.22
CA ALA A 209 11.99 9.13 31.63
C ALA A 209 12.52 10.26 30.73
N TYR A 210 11.93 10.46 29.54
CA TYR A 210 12.34 11.47 28.58
C TYR A 210 11.13 12.32 28.15
N PRO A 211 11.33 13.63 27.86
CA PRO A 211 10.35 14.38 27.10
C PRO A 211 10.09 13.71 25.74
N GLU A 212 8.81 13.60 25.34
CA GLU A 212 8.40 12.86 24.13
C GLU A 212 9.16 13.30 22.87
N SER A 213 9.37 14.60 22.70
CA SER A 213 10.15 15.18 21.59
C SER A 213 11.61 14.71 21.58
N ASN A 214 12.23 14.57 22.75
CA ASN A 214 13.61 14.08 22.89
C ASN A 214 13.69 12.57 22.68
N LEU A 215 12.72 11.82 23.18
CA LEU A 215 12.62 10.37 22.95
C LEU A 215 12.49 10.08 21.45
N LYS A 216 11.60 10.80 20.76
CA LYS A 216 11.42 10.70 19.32
C LYS A 216 12.70 10.98 18.54
N LEU A 217 13.48 11.99 18.94
CA LEU A 217 14.78 12.29 18.33
C LEU A 217 15.83 11.21 18.59
N LYS A 218 15.85 10.61 19.79
CA LYS A 218 16.74 9.48 20.13
C LYS A 218 16.42 8.24 19.30
N ILE A 219 15.14 7.86 19.21
CA ILE A 219 14.67 6.76 18.36
C ILE A 219 15.01 7.04 16.89
N ALA A 220 14.78 8.27 16.41
CA ALA A 220 15.13 8.65 15.04
C ALA A 220 16.62 8.50 14.74
N ARG A 221 17.49 8.87 15.70
CA ARG A 221 18.95 8.68 15.57
C ARG A 221 19.34 7.22 15.59
N PHE A 222 18.72 6.41 16.46
CA PHE A 222 18.95 4.96 16.55
C PHE A 222 18.55 4.25 15.25
N VAL A 223 17.36 4.53 14.72
CA VAL A 223 16.82 3.95 13.47
C VAL A 223 17.66 4.35 12.25
N ARG A 224 18.32 5.51 12.27
CA ARG A 224 19.21 5.98 11.20
C ARG A 224 20.57 5.27 11.17
N GLN A 225 20.92 4.47 12.18
CA GLN A 225 22.21 3.79 12.20
C GLN A 225 22.24 2.65 11.16
N PRO A 226 23.28 2.55 10.32
CA PRO A 226 23.35 1.58 9.22
C PRO A 226 23.31 0.10 9.64
N ASN A 227 23.53 -0.19 10.93
CA ASN A 227 23.58 -1.54 11.50
C ASN A 227 22.43 -1.80 12.49
N ALA A 228 21.21 -1.34 12.19
CA ALA A 228 20.06 -1.63 13.03
C ALA A 228 19.84 -3.16 13.11
N PRO A 229 19.84 -3.77 14.32
CA PRO A 229 19.75 -5.22 14.48
C PRO A 229 18.35 -5.74 14.16
N LYS A 230 18.26 -7.05 13.84
CA LYS A 230 17.00 -7.74 13.49
C LYS A 230 15.91 -7.61 14.55
N ASN A 231 16.27 -7.52 15.84
CA ASN A 231 15.35 -7.23 16.93
C ASN A 231 15.43 -5.75 17.33
N LEU A 232 14.68 -4.90 16.62
CA LEU A 232 14.76 -3.45 16.77
C LEU A 232 14.28 -2.97 18.16
N ASN A 233 13.29 -3.65 18.74
CA ASN A 233 12.69 -3.28 20.02
C ASN A 233 13.67 -3.49 21.19
N GLU A 234 14.24 -4.71 21.31
CA GLU A 234 15.23 -5.02 22.35
C GLU A 234 16.51 -4.19 22.22
N ALA A 235 16.97 -3.95 20.99
CA ALA A 235 18.17 -3.17 20.78
C ALA A 235 17.97 -1.68 21.08
N LEU A 236 16.81 -1.11 20.71
CA LEU A 236 16.44 0.25 21.09
C LEU A 236 16.37 0.38 22.61
N LEU A 237 15.74 -0.61 23.27
CA LEU A 237 15.60 -0.64 24.72
C LEU A 237 16.96 -0.63 25.42
N ASN A 238 17.87 -1.52 25.01
CA ASN A 238 19.22 -1.59 25.55
C ASN A 238 20.00 -0.28 25.30
N HIS A 239 19.85 0.32 24.12
CA HIS A 239 20.47 1.60 23.80
C HIS A 239 19.97 2.73 24.71
N LEU A 240 18.66 2.82 24.94
CA LEU A 240 18.06 3.85 25.79
C LEU A 240 18.40 3.68 27.28
N ILE A 241 18.52 2.44 27.77
CA ILE A 241 18.94 2.13 29.14
C ILE A 241 20.41 2.51 29.36
N LEU A 242 21.28 2.22 28.38
CA LEU A 242 22.70 2.59 28.44
C LEU A 242 22.92 4.11 28.46
N GLU A 243 22.01 4.90 27.88
CA GLU A 243 22.06 6.37 27.92
C GLU A 243 21.48 6.98 29.21
N GLN A 244 20.83 6.19 30.07
CA GLN A 244 20.29 6.64 31.37
C GLN A 244 21.28 6.49 32.53
N GLY A 245 22.36 5.71 32.36
CA GLY A 245 23.45 5.54 33.33
C GLY A 245 24.62 6.49 33.07
#